data_AF-A0A7V9FLM9-F1
#
_entry.id   AF-A0A7V9FLM9-F1
#
_cell.length_a   1.000
_cell.length_b   1.000
_cell.length_c   1.000
_cell.angle_alpha   90.00
_cell.angle_beta   90.00
_cell.angle_gamma   90.00
#
_symmetry.space_group_name_H-M   'P 1'
#
loop_
_entity.id
_entity.type
_entity.pdbx_description
1 polymer ?
#
loop_
_entity_poly.entity_id
_entity_poly.type
_entity_poly.pdbx_seq_one_letter_code
_entity_poly.pdbx_strand_id
1 'polypeptide(L)'
;MSLIKGRTDDMLIIRGVNIYPSQIEAVIPRVPGLTTNYRLVVTREGTLDELTVEVEGSGDAGELARLVKETTGCSVVVKVVPPGSVPRSEGGKLQRVHDLRRL
;
A
#
# COMPACT_ATOMS: atom_id res chain seq x y z
N MET A 1 -7.67 -24.77 -19.28
CA MET A 1 -8.54 -23.77 -18.61
C MET A 1 -7.64 -22.78 -17.89
N SER A 2 -7.45 -21.61 -18.49
CA SER A 2 -6.52 -20.60 -18.01
C SER A 2 -7.11 -19.89 -16.80
N LEU A 3 -6.62 -20.21 -15.61
CA LEU A 3 -6.81 -19.36 -14.43
C LEU A 3 -6.21 -18.00 -14.75
N ILE A 4 -7.05 -17.00 -14.94
CA ILE A 4 -6.63 -15.59 -14.93
C ILE A 4 -6.21 -15.31 -13.47
N LYS A 5 -4.97 -15.64 -13.14
CA LYS A 5 -4.39 -15.51 -11.80
C LYS A 5 -3.64 -14.18 -11.72
N GLY A 6 -4.30 -13.20 -11.10
CA GLY A 6 -3.70 -11.96 -10.61
C GLY A 6 -3.92 -10.78 -11.53
N ARG A 7 -5.00 -10.02 -11.32
CA ARG A 7 -4.94 -8.59 -11.59
C ARG A 7 -4.07 -8.01 -10.49
N THR A 8 -2.92 -7.44 -10.85
CA THR A 8 -2.05 -6.69 -9.92
C THR A 8 -2.76 -5.45 -9.32
N ASP A 9 -3.97 -5.14 -9.81
CA ASP A 9 -4.73 -3.93 -9.49
C ASP A 9 -6.11 -4.26 -8.87
N ASP A 10 -6.22 -5.32 -8.08
CA ASP A 10 -7.45 -5.61 -7.36
C ASP A 10 -7.79 -4.47 -6.38
N MET A 11 -9.03 -3.99 -6.47
CA MET A 11 -9.55 -2.87 -5.70
C MET A 11 -9.67 -3.24 -4.21
N LEU A 12 -9.16 -2.38 -3.34
CA LEU A 12 -9.35 -2.46 -1.89
C LEU A 12 -10.50 -1.54 -1.47
N ILE A 13 -11.33 -1.99 -0.53
CA ILE A 13 -12.36 -1.15 0.09
C ILE A 13 -11.88 -0.82 1.49
N ILE A 14 -11.54 0.44 1.74
CA ILE A 14 -11.00 0.92 3.02
C ILE A 14 -11.90 2.04 3.54
N ARG A 15 -12.57 1.81 4.67
CA ARG A 15 -13.56 2.75 5.26
C ARG A 15 -14.62 3.23 4.25
N GLY A 16 -15.08 2.35 3.38
CA GLY A 16 -16.07 2.65 2.33
C GLY A 16 -15.52 3.35 1.08
N VAL A 17 -14.21 3.59 1.02
CA VAL A 17 -13.53 4.19 -0.14
C VAL A 17 -12.85 3.10 -0.97
N ASN A 18 -13.04 3.16 -2.29
CA ASN A 18 -12.35 2.30 -3.24
C ASN A 18 -10.93 2.81 -3.48
N ILE A 19 -9.93 1.98 -3.18
CA ILE A 19 -8.51 2.30 -3.32
C ILE A 19 -7.86 1.29 -4.26
N TYR A 20 -7.16 1.77 -5.28
CA TYR A 20 -6.33 0.94 -6.14
C TYR A 20 -4.87 1.03 -5.69
N PRO A 21 -4.16 -0.10 -5.52
CA PRO A 21 -2.74 -0.10 -5.17
C PRO A 21 -1.87 0.77 -6.09
N SER A 22 -2.20 0.82 -7.39
CA SER A 22 -1.52 1.68 -8.38
C SER A 22 -1.59 3.18 -8.06
N GLN A 23 -2.65 3.65 -7.41
CA GLN A 23 -2.75 5.06 -6.97
C GLN A 23 -1.71 5.36 -5.89
N ILE A 24 -1.48 4.43 -4.96
CA ILE A 24 -0.47 4.59 -3.91
C ILE A 24 0.92 4.55 -4.52
N GLU A 25 1.17 3.59 -5.42
CA GLU A 25 2.45 3.44 -6.12
C GLU A 25 2.86 4.70 -6.89
N ALA A 26 1.91 5.34 -7.57
CA ALA A 26 2.15 6.57 -8.32
C ALA A 26 2.51 7.77 -7.43
N VAL A 27 2.13 7.73 -6.15
CA VAL A 27 2.36 8.83 -5.20
C VAL A 27 3.70 8.69 -4.48
N ILE A 28 4.16 7.48 -4.18
CA ILE A 28 5.43 7.22 -3.47
C ILE A 28 6.63 7.98 -4.08
N PRO A 29 6.90 7.96 -5.40
CA PRO A 29 8.07 8.64 -5.97
C PRO A 29 8.00 10.17 -5.89
N ARG A 30 6.85 10.75 -5.50
CA ARG A 30 6.69 12.21 -5.31
C ARG A 30 7.32 12.69 -4.00
N VAL A 31 7.62 11.80 -3.06
CA VAL A 31 8.26 12.13 -1.78
C VAL A 31 9.75 11.78 -1.84
N PRO A 32 10.65 12.78 -1.79
CA PRO A 32 12.08 12.53 -1.82
C PRO A 32 12.55 11.61 -0.69
N GLY A 33 13.47 10.70 -1.00
CA GLY A 33 14.04 9.78 -0.01
C GLY A 33 13.22 8.50 0.22
N LEU A 34 12.07 8.33 -0.44
CA LEU A 34 11.36 7.04 -0.48
C LEU A 34 11.80 6.20 -1.69
N THR A 35 11.74 4.89 -1.53
CA THR A 35 12.06 3.92 -2.60
C THR A 35 10.79 3.32 -3.20
N THR A 36 10.92 2.58 -4.30
CA THR A 36 9.83 1.83 -4.92
C THR A 36 9.51 0.50 -4.23
N ASN A 37 10.21 0.18 -3.12
CA ASN A 37 9.93 -1.01 -2.35
C ASN A 37 8.92 -0.69 -1.24
N TYR A 38 7.69 -1.14 -1.44
CA TYR A 38 6.58 -0.89 -0.53
C TYR A 38 5.66 -2.11 -0.40
N ARG A 39 4.86 -2.08 0.67
CA ARG A 39 3.81 -3.04 0.99
C ARG A 39 2.58 -2.28 1.53
N LEU A 40 1.42 -2.74 1.12
CA LEU A 40 0.12 -2.33 1.63
C LEU A 40 -0.37 -3.40 2.60
N VAL A 41 -0.56 -3.03 3.87
CA VAL A 41 -1.10 -3.93 4.89
C VAL A 41 -2.52 -3.50 5.18
N VAL A 42 -3.48 -4.38 4.91
CA VAL A 42 -4.90 -4.14 5.20
C VAL A 42 -5.25 -4.87 6.48
N THR A 43 -5.76 -4.14 7.46
CA THR A 43 -6.23 -4.68 8.75
C THR A 43 -7.67 -4.28 8.99
N ARG A 44 -8.31 -4.92 9.97
CA ARG A 44 -9.63 -4.52 10.46
C ARG A 44 -9.56 -4.28 11.96
N GLU A 45 -9.91 -3.09 12.40
CA GLU A 45 -10.06 -2.74 13.80
C GLU A 45 -11.56 -2.50 14.09
N GLY A 46 -12.16 -3.42 14.86
CA GLY A 46 -13.60 -3.45 15.05
C GLY A 46 -14.35 -3.64 13.72
N THR A 47 -15.11 -2.63 13.30
CA THR A 47 -15.88 -2.62 12.05
C THR A 47 -15.20 -1.83 10.92
N LEU A 48 -14.04 -1.21 11.19
CA LEU A 48 -13.38 -0.33 10.24
C LEU A 48 -12.15 -1.02 9.62
N ASP A 49 -12.11 -1.03 8.30
CA ASP A 49 -10.94 -1.45 7.54
C ASP A 49 -9.89 -0.32 7.58
N GLU A 50 -8.64 -0.68 7.85
CA GLU A 50 -7.51 0.24 7.86
C GLU A 50 -6.47 -0.17 6.84
N LEU A 51 -5.78 0.82 6.27
CA LEU A 51 -4.69 0.62 5.34
C LEU A 51 -3.41 1.25 5.89
N THR A 52 -2.37 0.43 6.03
CA THR A 52 -1.02 0.87 6.33
C THR A 52 -0.13 0.73 5.10
N VAL A 53 0.56 1.81 4.73
CA VAL A 53 1.58 1.84 3.69
C VAL A 53 2.95 1.72 4.35
N GLU A 54 3.59 0.58 4.20
CA GLU A 54 4.98 0.36 4.61
C GLU A 54 5.87 0.62 3.40
N VAL A 55 6.78 1.58 3.50
CA VAL A 55 7.66 1.98 2.38
C VAL A 55 9.09 2.11 2.88
N GLU A 56 10.03 1.54 2.13
CA GLU A 56 11.44 1.66 2.48
C GLU A 56 11.99 3.04 2.11
N GLY A 57 12.79 3.62 3.00
CA GLY A 57 13.50 4.87 2.71
C GLY A 57 13.76 5.71 3.96
N SER A 58 13.95 7.01 3.73
CA SER A 58 14.15 8.03 4.76
C SER A 58 13.36 9.31 4.46
N GLY A 59 12.33 9.20 3.61
CA GLY A 59 11.44 10.31 3.24
C GLY A 59 10.41 10.63 4.32
N ASP A 60 9.62 11.68 4.08
CA ASP A 60 8.64 12.16 5.06
C ASP A 60 7.34 11.35 5.00
N ALA A 61 7.02 10.66 6.10
CA ALA A 61 5.81 9.85 6.20
C ALA A 61 4.51 10.68 6.17
N GLY A 62 4.55 11.90 6.73
CA GLY A 62 3.40 12.81 6.78
C GLY A 62 3.07 13.39 5.42
N GLU A 63 4.09 13.73 4.62
CA GLU A 63 3.95 14.16 3.24
C GLU A 63 3.32 13.06 2.39
N LEU A 64 3.82 11.82 2.49
CA LEU A 64 3.22 10.69 1.78
C LEU A 64 1.77 10.47 2.19
N ALA A 65 1.47 10.50 3.50
CA ALA A 65 0.11 10.33 4.00
C ALA A 65 -0.84 11.41 3.45
N ARG A 66 -0.37 12.67 3.39
CA ARG A 66 -1.12 13.79 2.82
C ARG A 66 -1.41 13.56 1.34
N LEU A 67 -0.39 13.23 0.55
CA LEU A 67 -0.53 13.00 -0.89
C LEU A 67 -1.43 11.80 -1.22
N VAL A 68 -1.36 10.73 -0.41
CA VAL A 68 -2.27 9.58 -0.56
C VAL A 68 -3.71 9.99 -0.29
N LYS A 69 -3.95 10.79 0.77
CA LYS A 69 -5.29 11.29 1.08
C LYS A 69 -5.83 12.20 -0.03
N GLU A 70 -5.00 13.08 -0.59
CA GLU A 70 -5.36 13.93 -1.74
C GLU A 70 -5.69 13.11 -2.98
N THR A 71 -4.99 12.00 -3.21
CA THR A 71 -5.15 11.17 -4.42
C THR A 71 -6.32 10.19 -4.32
N THR A 72 -6.56 9.62 -3.14
CA THR A 72 -7.54 8.53 -2.93
C THR A 72 -8.79 8.97 -2.19
N GLY A 73 -8.76 10.11 -1.49
CA GLY A 73 -9.82 10.55 -0.58
C GLY A 73 -9.83 9.82 0.76
N CYS A 74 -8.91 8.89 1.02
CA CYS A 74 -8.86 8.11 2.26
C CYS A 74 -7.57 8.39 3.06
N SER A 75 -7.72 8.59 4.36
CA SER A 75 -6.57 8.68 5.27
C SER A 75 -6.00 7.29 5.52
N VAL A 76 -4.68 7.15 5.34
CA VAL A 76 -3.93 5.91 5.59
C VAL A 76 -2.86 6.12 6.66
N VAL A 77 -2.39 5.04 7.26
CA VAL A 77 -1.19 5.06 8.10
C VAL A 77 0.02 4.88 7.19
N VAL A 78 1.09 5.67 7.39
CA VAL A 78 2.35 5.51 6.65
C VAL A 78 3.46 5.15 7.63
N LYS A 79 4.21 4.10 7.31
CA LYS A 79 5.41 3.68 8.02
C LYS A 79 6.59 3.70 7.07
N VAL A 80 7.53 4.60 7.31
CA VAL A 80 8.82 4.60 6.63
C VAL A 80 9.73 3.63 7.38
N VAL A 81 10.19 2.58 6.69
CA VAL A 81 10.95 1.48 7.29
C VAL A 81 12.36 1.41 6.68
N PRO A 82 13.34 0.82 7.40
CA PRO A 82 14.70 0.66 6.87
C PRO A 82 14.72 -0.16 5.57
N PRO A 83 15.67 0.11 4.65
CA PRO A 83 15.88 -0.71 3.46
C PRO A 83 16.05 -2.20 3.79
N GLY A 84 15.39 -3.08 3.02
CA GLY A 84 15.37 -4.52 3.24
C GLY A 84 14.28 -5.02 4.21
N SER A 85 13.50 -4.13 4.84
CA SER A 85 12.41 -4.52 5.74
C SER A 85 11.17 -5.03 5.00
N VAL A 86 10.95 -4.61 3.76
CA VAL A 86 9.83 -5.03 2.93
C VAL A 86 10.31 -6.15 1.98
N PRO A 87 9.68 -7.33 2.02
CA PRO A 87 10.01 -8.45 1.14
C PRO A 87 10.00 -8.07 -0.33
N ARG A 88 11.13 -8.35 -0.99
CA ARG A 88 11.29 -8.16 -2.43
C ARG A 88 10.61 -9.30 -3.18
N SER A 89 10.25 -9.06 -4.44
CA SER A 89 9.73 -10.11 -5.32
C SER A 89 10.78 -11.21 -5.52
N GLU A 90 10.57 -12.38 -4.93
CA GLU A 90 11.24 -13.59 -5.38
C GLU A 90 10.40 -14.19 -6.51
N GLY A 91 10.88 -14.14 -7.76
CA GLY A 91 10.24 -14.81 -8.90
C GLY A 91 9.20 -14.01 -9.70
N GLY A 92 9.23 -12.68 -9.67
CA GLY A 92 8.49 -11.83 -10.62
C GLY A 92 6.99 -11.61 -10.32
N LYS A 93 6.51 -12.02 -9.15
CA LYS A 93 5.15 -11.72 -8.67
C LYS A 93 5.23 -11.05 -7.30
N LEU A 94 5.14 -9.73 -7.25
CA LEU A 94 5.02 -8.98 -6.01
C LEU A 94 3.56 -8.97 -5.59
N GLN A 95 3.22 -9.68 -4.51
CA GLN A 95 2.04 -9.32 -3.73
C GLN A 95 2.38 -8.07 -2.92
N ARG A 96 2.04 -6.91 -3.49
CA ARG A 96 2.16 -5.61 -2.79
C ARG A 96 1.13 -5.50 -1.66
N VAL A 97 0.00 -6.19 -1.77
CA VAL A 97 -1.08 -6.19 -0.79
C VAL A 97 -0.97 -7.41 0.12
N HIS A 98 -0.92 -7.16 1.43
CA HIS A 98 -1.05 -8.14 2.49
C HIS A 98 -2.36 -7.88 3.23
N ASP A 99 -3.39 -8.66 2.91
CA ASP A 99 -4.71 -8.56 3.55
C ASP A 99 -4.78 -9.46 4.78
N LEU A 100 -4.86 -8.84 5.95
CA LEU A 100 -4.93 -9.49 7.27
C LEU A 100 -6.34 -9.45 7.85
N ARG A 101 -7.35 -9.03 7.09
CA ARG A 101 -8.75 -9.07 7.54
C ARG A 101 -9.13 -10.54 7.77
N ARG A 102 -9.53 -10.88 9.00
CA ARG A 102 -10.14 -12.17 9.30
C ARG A 102 -11.53 -12.20 8.67
N LEU A 103 -11.79 -13.19 7.81
CA LEU A 103 -13.11 -13.51 7.27
C LEU A 103 -14.00 -14.12 8.37
#